data_AF-A0AAW1CBZ2-F1
#
_entry.id   AF-A0AAW1CBZ2-F1
#
_cell.length_a   1.000
_cell.length_b   1.000
_cell.length_c   1.000
_cell.angle_alpha   90.00
_cell.angle_beta   90.00
_cell.angle_gamma   90.00
#
_symmetry.space_group_name_H-M   'P 1'
#
loop_
_entity.id
_entity.type
_entity.pdbx_description
1 polymer ?
#
loop_
_entity_poly.entity_id
_entity_poly.type
_entity_poly.pdbx_seq_one_letter_code
_entity_poly.pdbx_strand_id
1 'polypeptide(L)'
;MAYNANTAGDANQLAQRITSNIQKITQCTAEIQRILNQLGTPQDTHELRQQLQQKQQYTNQLAKETDKYIKEFGSLPSISEQRQRRIQKDRLVNEFTTTLTNFQRVQRQAAEKEREFVARVRASSRVSGGAPEESYKEGTLVSWDSQPQTHVLDEEITEDDLRLIEERESAIRQLESDILDINEIFKDLGMMIHEQGDVIDSIEANVETAEVHVQQANQQLSRAAEYQRKSRKKICILILILAIGLTVLGLIIWASLKSG
;
A
#
# COMPACT_ATOMS: atom_id res chain seq x y z
N MET A 1 -7.33 39.79 -7.25
CA MET A 1 -8.28 38.65 -7.36
C MET A 1 -7.68 37.39 -8.02
N ALA A 2 -6.54 37.45 -8.72
CA ALA A 2 -5.94 36.27 -9.38
C ALA A 2 -5.28 35.24 -8.44
N TYR A 3 -4.81 35.65 -7.25
CA TYR A 3 -4.09 34.75 -6.33
C TYR A 3 -4.98 33.67 -5.69
N ASN A 4 -6.28 33.98 -5.49
CA ASN A 4 -7.23 33.09 -4.80
C ASN A 4 -7.66 31.90 -5.67
N ALA A 5 -7.65 32.05 -7.00
CA ALA A 5 -8.01 30.95 -7.91
C ALA A 5 -6.90 29.88 -7.98
N ASN A 6 -5.64 30.29 -7.84
CA ASN A 6 -4.49 29.39 -7.91
C ASN A 6 -4.43 28.49 -6.66
N THR A 7 -4.56 29.07 -5.46
CA THR A 7 -4.51 28.31 -4.20
C THR A 7 -5.66 27.32 -4.03
N ALA A 8 -6.87 27.69 -4.47
CA ALA A 8 -8.03 26.77 -4.47
C ALA A 8 -7.87 25.64 -5.50
N GLY A 9 -7.24 25.92 -6.64
CA GLY A 9 -6.86 24.91 -7.63
C GLY A 9 -5.86 23.89 -7.07
N ASP A 10 -4.82 24.38 -6.40
CA ASP A 10 -3.76 23.57 -5.80
C ASP A 10 -4.30 22.66 -4.68
N ALA A 11 -5.15 23.20 -3.80
CA ALA A 11 -5.80 22.41 -2.74
C ALA A 11 -6.67 21.28 -3.31
N ASN A 12 -7.48 21.56 -4.34
CA ASN A 12 -8.31 20.54 -4.97
C ASN A 12 -7.47 19.46 -5.67
N GLN A 13 -6.35 19.83 -6.29
CA GLN A 13 -5.43 18.86 -6.89
C GLN A 13 -4.79 17.96 -5.83
N LEU A 14 -4.33 18.53 -4.71
CA LEU A 14 -3.78 17.75 -3.60
C LEU A 14 -4.84 16.81 -3.00
N ALA A 15 -6.05 17.29 -2.76
CA ALA A 15 -7.15 16.45 -2.27
C ALA A 15 -7.42 15.26 -3.21
N GLN A 16 -7.45 15.49 -4.53
CA GLN A 16 -7.63 14.42 -5.51
C GLN A 16 -6.48 13.41 -5.50
N ARG A 17 -5.23 13.86 -5.36
CA ARG A 17 -4.06 12.98 -5.25
C ARG A 17 -4.10 12.14 -3.99
N ILE A 18 -4.43 12.75 -2.84
CA ILE A 18 -4.60 12.06 -1.55
C ILE A 18 -5.68 10.99 -1.67
N THR A 19 -6.88 11.34 -2.14
CA THR A 19 -7.97 10.37 -2.34
C THR A 19 -7.56 9.23 -3.28
N SER A 20 -6.87 9.54 -4.39
CA SER A 20 -6.39 8.52 -5.32
C SER A 20 -5.39 7.56 -4.67
N ASN A 21 -4.46 8.08 -3.88
CA ASN A 21 -3.49 7.25 -3.18
C ASN A 21 -4.15 6.38 -2.10
N ILE A 22 -5.10 6.92 -1.32
CA ILE A 22 -5.88 6.14 -0.33
C ILE A 22 -6.59 4.96 -1.00
N GLN A 23 -7.22 5.18 -2.16
CA GLN A 23 -7.88 4.11 -2.92
C GLN A 23 -6.90 3.04 -3.38
N LYS A 24 -5.73 3.43 -3.90
CA LYS A 24 -4.68 2.50 -4.31
C LYS A 24 -4.12 1.71 -3.12
N ILE A 25 -3.86 2.36 -1.99
CA ILE A 25 -3.41 1.68 -0.76
C ILE A 25 -4.44 0.64 -0.33
N THR A 26 -5.72 1.00 -0.35
CA THR A 26 -6.82 0.08 -0.01
C THR A 26 -6.85 -1.13 -0.94
N GLN A 27 -6.72 -0.91 -2.26
CA GLN A 27 -6.66 -2.00 -3.24
C GLN A 27 -5.44 -2.90 -3.02
N CYS A 28 -4.24 -2.31 -2.91
CA CYS A 28 -3.01 -3.06 -2.72
C CYS A 28 -3.05 -3.84 -1.40
N THR A 29 -3.61 -3.28 -0.33
CA THR A 29 -3.79 -3.97 0.96
C THR A 29 -4.64 -5.23 0.80
N ALA A 30 -5.75 -5.17 0.06
CA ALA A 30 -6.60 -6.33 -0.20
C ALA A 30 -5.88 -7.38 -1.08
N GLU A 31 -5.11 -6.95 -2.08
CA GLU A 31 -4.32 -7.85 -2.93
C GLU A 31 -3.20 -8.53 -2.14
N ILE A 32 -2.49 -7.79 -1.28
CA ILE A 32 -1.48 -8.32 -0.36
C ILE A 32 -2.13 -9.38 0.54
N GLN A 33 -3.28 -9.09 1.15
CA GLN A 33 -3.99 -10.07 1.98
C GLN A 33 -4.34 -11.35 1.20
N ARG A 34 -4.79 -11.23 -0.06
CA ARG A 34 -5.09 -12.40 -0.91
C ARG A 34 -3.84 -13.23 -1.20
N ILE A 35 -2.73 -12.58 -1.53
CA ILE A 35 -1.45 -13.27 -1.77
C ILE A 35 -0.98 -13.96 -0.48
N LEU A 36 -1.06 -13.28 0.67
CA LEU A 36 -0.71 -13.86 1.97
C LEU A 36 -1.53 -15.11 2.29
N ASN A 37 -2.81 -15.15 1.92
CA ASN A 37 -3.66 -16.34 2.12
C ASN A 37 -3.28 -17.52 1.22
N GLN A 38 -2.54 -17.28 0.13
CA GLN A 38 -2.03 -18.32 -0.77
C GLN A 38 -0.63 -18.82 -0.35
N LEU A 39 0.13 -18.04 0.43
CA LEU A 39 1.42 -18.47 0.96
C LEU A 39 1.25 -19.66 1.93
N GLY A 40 2.12 -20.67 1.78
CA GLY A 40 2.03 -21.93 2.52
C GLY A 40 1.00 -22.93 1.97
N THR A 41 0.36 -22.63 0.84
CA THR A 41 -0.48 -23.59 0.09
C THR A 41 0.29 -24.15 -1.11
N PRO A 42 -0.22 -25.16 -1.83
CA PRO A 42 0.42 -25.64 -3.07
C PRO A 42 0.55 -24.59 -4.18
N GLN A 43 -0.14 -23.45 -4.05
CA GLN A 43 -0.05 -22.31 -4.97
C GLN A 43 1.10 -21.36 -4.63
N ASP A 44 1.86 -21.62 -3.56
CA ASP A 44 2.97 -20.78 -3.14
C ASP A 44 4.14 -20.87 -4.15
N THR A 45 4.34 -19.81 -4.93
CA THR A 45 5.43 -19.71 -5.91
C THR A 45 6.34 -18.52 -5.64
N HIS A 46 7.56 -18.58 -6.20
CA HIS A 46 8.50 -17.47 -6.16
C HIS A 46 7.92 -16.20 -6.79
N GLU A 47 7.15 -16.31 -7.88
CA GLU A 47 6.49 -15.17 -8.52
C GLU A 47 5.48 -14.48 -7.60
N LEU A 48 4.66 -15.24 -6.85
CA LEU A 48 3.70 -14.66 -5.90
C LEU A 48 4.41 -13.90 -4.78
N ARG A 49 5.52 -14.44 -4.28
CA ARG A 49 6.35 -13.79 -3.25
C ARG A 49 6.98 -12.50 -3.77
N GLN A 50 7.49 -12.50 -4.99
CA GLN A 50 8.01 -11.29 -5.63
C GLN A 50 6.90 -10.24 -5.82
N GLN A 51 5.71 -10.65 -6.25
CA GLN A 51 4.56 -9.75 -6.37
C GLN A 51 4.14 -9.17 -5.01
N LEU A 52 4.17 -9.98 -3.94
CA LEU A 52 3.90 -9.54 -2.58
C LEU A 52 4.87 -8.43 -2.16
N GLN A 53 6.18 -8.64 -2.32
CA GLN A 53 7.20 -7.66 -1.97
C GLN A 53 7.04 -6.36 -2.77
N GLN A 54 6.83 -6.45 -4.08
CA GLN A 54 6.61 -5.27 -4.92
C GLN A 54 5.38 -4.47 -4.48
N LYS A 55 4.27 -5.15 -4.17
CA LYS A 55 3.05 -4.49 -3.68
C LYS A 55 3.26 -3.85 -2.31
N GLN A 56 3.98 -4.50 -1.41
CA GLN A 56 4.30 -3.95 -0.09
C GLN A 56 5.11 -2.65 -0.21
N GLN A 57 6.19 -2.67 -1.00
CA GLN A 57 7.04 -1.50 -1.24
C GLN A 57 6.27 -0.36 -1.92
N TYR A 58 5.49 -0.67 -2.96
CA TYR A 58 4.66 0.32 -3.65
C TYR A 58 3.63 0.96 -2.71
N THR A 59 3.01 0.15 -1.84
CA THR A 59 2.03 0.65 -0.87
C THR A 59 2.68 1.53 0.19
N ASN A 60 3.89 1.18 0.66
CA ASN A 60 4.66 2.03 1.58
C ASN A 60 5.03 3.39 0.94
N GLN A 61 5.45 3.39 -0.33
CA GLN A 61 5.71 4.62 -1.07
C GLN A 61 4.45 5.49 -1.18
N LEU A 62 3.30 4.90 -1.53
CA LEU A 62 2.03 5.63 -1.57
C LEU A 62 1.68 6.24 -0.22
N ALA A 63 1.93 5.52 0.89
CA ALA A 63 1.68 6.04 2.23
C ALA A 63 2.54 7.28 2.52
N LYS A 64 3.84 7.23 2.24
CA LYS A 64 4.78 8.36 2.40
C LYS A 64 4.39 9.57 1.53
N GLU A 65 4.02 9.33 0.27
CA GLU A 65 3.55 10.40 -0.62
C GLU A 65 2.25 11.03 -0.12
N THR A 66 1.33 10.21 0.41
CA THR A 66 0.04 10.68 0.93
C THR A 66 0.24 11.54 2.17
N ASP A 67 1.09 11.12 3.09
CA ASP A 67 1.49 11.92 4.25
C ASP A 67 2.04 13.29 3.83
N LYS A 68 2.96 13.32 2.86
CA LYS A 68 3.50 14.56 2.31
C LYS A 68 2.40 15.46 1.73
N TYR A 69 1.48 14.91 0.93
CA TYR A 69 0.40 15.69 0.35
C TYR A 69 -0.59 16.23 1.39
N ILE A 70 -0.86 15.48 2.46
CA ILE A 70 -1.71 15.93 3.58
C ILE A 70 -1.05 17.11 4.30
N LYS A 71 0.25 17.02 4.59
CA LYS A 71 1.03 18.12 5.18
C LYS A 71 1.02 19.36 4.28
N GLU A 72 1.26 19.18 2.99
CA GLU A 72 1.22 20.26 2.00
C GLU A 72 -0.17 20.91 1.95
N PHE A 73 -1.23 20.11 1.90
CA PHE A 73 -2.62 20.56 1.92
C PHE A 73 -2.92 21.40 3.18
N GLY A 74 -2.42 20.97 4.34
CA GLY A 74 -2.57 21.69 5.61
C GLY A 74 -1.78 23.01 5.67
N SER A 75 -0.68 23.14 4.91
CA SER A 75 0.18 24.33 4.89
C SER A 75 -0.31 25.45 3.97
N LEU A 76 -1.29 25.16 3.09
CA LEU A 76 -1.76 26.12 2.10
C LEU A 76 -2.45 27.34 2.76
N PRO A 77 -2.08 28.58 2.37
CA PRO A 77 -2.68 29.80 2.92
C PRO A 77 -4.15 29.91 2.52
N SER A 78 -5.01 30.15 3.51
CA SER A 78 -6.46 30.17 3.33
C SER A 78 -7.08 31.48 3.83
N ILE A 79 -7.58 32.31 2.91
CA ILE A 79 -8.16 33.64 3.25
C ILE A 79 -9.70 33.65 3.25
N SER A 80 -10.37 32.87 2.39
CA SER A 80 -11.85 32.95 2.22
C SER A 80 -12.66 31.66 2.47
N GLU A 81 -12.04 30.51 2.71
CA GLU A 81 -12.75 29.21 2.87
C GLU A 81 -12.11 28.31 3.93
N GLN A 82 -11.63 28.90 5.03
CA GLN A 82 -10.90 28.15 6.08
C GLN A 82 -11.72 26.99 6.65
N ARG A 83 -13.03 27.17 6.87
CA ARG A 83 -13.90 26.12 7.41
C ARG A 83 -14.03 24.92 6.46
N GLN A 84 -14.29 25.17 5.17
CA GLN A 84 -14.44 24.10 4.19
C GLN A 84 -13.13 23.33 3.99
N ARG A 85 -12.00 24.05 3.95
CA ARG A 85 -10.67 23.43 3.86
C ARG A 85 -10.33 22.58 5.08
N ARG A 86 -10.68 23.02 6.29
CA ARG A 86 -10.53 22.21 7.51
C ARG A 86 -11.35 20.93 7.42
N ILE A 87 -12.66 21.04 7.18
CA ILE A 87 -13.54 19.85 7.04
C ILE A 87 -13.00 18.86 5.99
N GLN A 88 -12.49 19.36 4.86
CA GLN A 88 -11.89 18.51 3.84
C GLN A 88 -10.60 17.85 4.31
N LYS A 89 -9.69 18.58 4.97
CA LYS A 89 -8.47 18.03 5.58
C LYS A 89 -8.83 16.92 6.56
N ASP A 90 -9.76 17.18 7.47
CA ASP A 90 -10.08 16.29 8.58
C ASP A 90 -10.66 14.98 8.07
N ARG A 91 -11.53 15.07 7.06
CA ARG A 91 -12.01 13.89 6.34
C ARG A 91 -10.87 13.10 5.70
N LEU A 92 -9.95 13.76 4.98
CA LEU A 92 -8.83 13.08 4.30
C LEU A 92 -7.88 12.41 5.30
N VAL A 93 -7.60 13.07 6.43
CA VAL A 93 -6.77 12.54 7.52
C VAL A 93 -7.43 11.32 8.14
N ASN A 94 -8.73 11.37 8.44
CA ASN A 94 -9.46 10.23 9.02
C ASN A 94 -9.52 9.04 8.06
N GLU A 95 -9.80 9.28 6.77
CA GLU A 95 -9.84 8.24 5.74
C GLU A 95 -8.46 7.59 5.56
N PHE A 96 -7.40 8.41 5.49
CA PHE A 96 -6.03 7.91 5.38
C PHE A 96 -5.60 7.11 6.61
N THR A 97 -5.89 7.62 7.82
CA THR A 97 -5.59 6.93 9.09
C THR A 97 -6.23 5.55 9.12
N THR A 98 -7.52 5.46 8.78
CA THR A 98 -8.26 4.19 8.73
C THR A 98 -7.64 3.20 7.75
N THR A 99 -7.36 3.67 6.53
CA THR A 99 -6.73 2.83 5.49
C THR A 99 -5.33 2.37 5.90
N LEU A 100 -4.53 3.25 6.52
CA LEU A 100 -3.17 2.95 6.95
C LEU A 100 -3.13 1.95 8.10
N THR A 101 -4.09 2.02 9.04
CA THR A 101 -4.24 1.04 10.12
C THR A 101 -4.48 -0.36 9.57
N ASN A 102 -5.35 -0.48 8.56
CA ASN A 102 -5.59 -1.76 7.91
C ASN A 102 -4.32 -2.26 7.19
N PHE A 103 -3.64 -1.39 6.44
CA PHE A 103 -2.39 -1.76 5.77
C PHE A 103 -1.32 -2.24 6.77
N GLN A 104 -1.14 -1.53 7.89
CA GLN A 104 -0.18 -1.91 8.93
C GLN A 104 -0.50 -3.29 9.52
N ARG A 105 -1.78 -3.58 9.79
CA ARG A 105 -2.22 -4.89 10.26
C ARG A 105 -1.81 -5.99 9.28
N VAL A 106 -2.05 -5.79 7.97
CA VAL A 106 -1.68 -6.75 6.93
C VAL A 106 -0.15 -6.91 6.82
N GLN A 107 0.62 -5.83 6.95
CA GLN A 107 2.08 -5.92 7.00
C GLN A 107 2.60 -6.73 8.20
N ARG A 108 2.01 -6.56 9.39
CA ARG A 108 2.37 -7.36 10.57
C ARG A 108 2.08 -8.84 10.34
N GLN A 109 0.93 -9.16 9.77
CA GLN A 109 0.58 -10.53 9.38
C GLN A 109 1.55 -11.11 8.36
N ALA A 110 2.00 -10.31 7.39
CA ALA A 110 3.04 -10.74 6.45
C ALA A 110 4.35 -11.09 7.17
N ALA A 111 4.82 -10.21 8.06
CA ALA A 111 6.05 -10.42 8.81
C ALA A 111 5.97 -11.66 9.72
N GLU A 112 4.82 -11.89 10.36
CA GLU A 112 4.56 -13.08 11.16
C GLU A 112 4.63 -14.36 10.33
N LYS A 113 3.95 -14.41 9.17
CA LYS A 113 4.01 -15.57 8.27
C LYS A 113 5.42 -15.89 7.78
N GLU A 114 6.21 -14.86 7.44
CA GLU A 114 7.61 -15.06 7.03
C GLU A 114 8.46 -15.58 8.20
N ARG A 115 8.28 -15.05 9.42
CA ARG A 115 8.97 -15.56 10.61
C ARG A 115 8.61 -17.00 10.92
N GLU A 116 7.33 -17.36 10.85
CA GLU A 116 6.87 -18.73 11.04
C GLU A 116 7.47 -19.68 9.99
N PHE A 117 7.55 -19.26 8.73
CA PHE A 117 8.17 -20.04 7.67
C PHE A 117 9.65 -20.33 8.00
N VAL A 118 10.42 -19.28 8.30
CA VAL A 118 11.83 -19.41 8.66
C VAL A 118 12.03 -20.28 9.89
N ALA A 119 11.18 -20.13 10.92
CA ALA A 119 11.24 -20.95 12.12
C ALA A 119 10.97 -22.43 11.82
N ARG A 120 10.01 -22.74 10.94
CA ARG A 120 9.72 -24.13 10.54
C ARG A 120 10.88 -24.77 9.80
N VAL A 121 11.48 -24.09 8.81
CA VAL A 121 12.61 -24.64 8.04
C VAL A 121 13.84 -24.86 8.95
N ARG A 122 14.06 -23.98 9.94
CA ARG A 122 15.11 -24.17 10.94
C ARG A 122 14.82 -25.31 11.91
N ALA A 123 13.56 -25.50 12.31
CA ALA A 123 13.16 -26.54 13.24
C ALA A 123 13.18 -27.93 12.60
N SER A 124 12.76 -28.07 11.34
CA SER A 124 12.87 -29.35 10.61
C SER A 124 14.32 -29.82 10.52
N SER A 125 15.27 -28.90 10.38
CA SER A 125 16.70 -29.21 10.44
C SER A 125 17.20 -29.62 11.83
N ARG A 126 16.81 -28.89 12.88
CA ARG A 126 17.27 -29.17 14.27
C ARG A 126 16.70 -30.45 14.84
N VAL A 127 15.57 -30.94 14.34
CA VAL A 127 15.01 -32.24 14.74
C VAL A 127 15.81 -33.40 14.13
N SER A 128 16.63 -33.17 13.10
CA SER A 128 17.55 -34.17 12.53
C SER A 128 18.98 -34.08 13.10
N GLY A 129 19.44 -32.88 13.46
CA GLY A 129 20.75 -32.66 14.10
C GLY A 129 20.63 -32.68 15.62
N GLY A 130 21.03 -33.79 16.25
CA GLY A 130 20.92 -34.09 17.68
C GLY A 130 21.09 -32.90 18.65
N ALA A 131 20.27 -32.92 19.70
CA ALA A 131 20.37 -32.01 20.84
C ALA A 131 21.82 -31.89 21.33
N PRO A 132 22.28 -30.69 21.76
CA PRO A 132 23.58 -30.57 22.40
C PRO A 132 23.54 -31.34 23.71
N GLU A 133 24.22 -32.48 23.72
CA GLU A 133 24.47 -33.31 24.90
C GLU A 133 25.47 -32.57 25.81
N GLU A 134 24.98 -31.64 26.62
CA GLU A 134 25.68 -31.19 27.82
C GLU A 134 24.74 -31.20 29.02
N SER A 135 24.61 -32.38 29.64
CA SER A 135 24.47 -32.47 31.09
C SER A 135 24.83 -33.88 31.57
N TYR A 136 26.11 -34.08 31.83
CA TYR A 136 26.59 -35.18 32.66
C TYR A 136 25.90 -35.15 34.02
N LYS A 137 25.17 -36.21 34.36
CA LYS A 137 25.04 -36.77 35.74
C LYS A 137 24.36 -38.15 35.70
N GLU A 138 25.22 -39.16 35.56
CA GLU A 138 25.30 -40.37 36.38
C GLU A 138 24.00 -41.06 36.86
N GLY A 139 23.78 -42.26 36.31
CA GLY A 139 23.22 -43.40 37.04
C GLY A 139 21.77 -43.78 36.73
N THR A 140 21.54 -44.76 35.85
CA THR A 140 20.77 -46.00 36.10
C THR A 140 20.69 -46.85 34.83
N LEU A 141 21.24 -48.07 34.91
CA LEU A 141 21.09 -49.19 33.96
C LEU A 141 19.64 -49.71 33.94
N VAL A 142 18.99 -49.83 32.77
CA VAL A 142 18.17 -51.00 32.38
C VAL A 142 18.15 -51.13 30.83
N SER A 143 18.29 -52.37 30.36
CA SER A 143 18.43 -52.84 28.97
C SER A 143 17.10 -53.32 28.34
N TRP A 144 17.13 -53.64 27.03
CA TRP A 144 16.19 -54.46 26.22
C TRP A 144 14.98 -53.69 25.59
N ASP A 145 14.59 -53.75 24.30
CA ASP A 145 14.88 -54.62 23.14
C ASP A 145 14.41 -53.95 21.81
N SER A 146 15.06 -54.32 20.70
CA SER A 146 14.60 -54.45 19.29
C SER A 146 13.30 -53.76 18.78
N GLN A 147 13.40 -52.85 17.79
CA GLN A 147 12.79 -52.92 16.41
C GLN A 147 12.92 -51.58 15.62
N PRO A 148 12.61 -51.57 14.31
CA PRO A 148 13.55 -51.54 13.19
C PRO A 148 14.16 -50.16 12.88
N GLN A 149 15.35 -50.15 12.29
CA GLN A 149 15.94 -48.96 11.65
C GLN A 149 15.01 -48.46 10.52
N THR A 150 14.12 -47.52 10.83
CA THR A 150 13.69 -46.54 9.84
C THR A 150 14.92 -45.76 9.46
N HIS A 151 15.38 -45.90 8.22
CA HIS A 151 16.30 -44.95 7.60
C HIS A 151 15.70 -43.55 7.76
N VAL A 152 16.13 -42.84 8.81
CA VAL A 152 15.96 -41.41 8.92
C VAL A 152 16.91 -40.87 7.86
N LEU A 153 16.35 -40.52 6.71
CA LEU A 153 17.08 -39.74 5.71
C LEU A 153 17.57 -38.49 6.45
N ASP A 154 18.88 -38.35 6.50
CA ASP A 154 19.59 -37.21 7.05
C ASP A 154 19.18 -36.00 6.19
N GLU A 155 18.11 -35.29 6.59
CA GLU A 155 17.63 -34.11 5.87
C GLU A 155 18.47 -32.92 6.36
N GLU A 156 19.75 -32.94 5.99
CA GLU A 156 20.66 -31.81 6.15
C GLU A 156 20.07 -30.61 5.38
N ILE A 157 20.09 -29.41 5.99
CA ILE A 157 19.66 -28.18 5.30
C ILE A 157 20.48 -28.07 4.02
N THR A 158 19.81 -28.04 2.88
CA THR A 158 20.49 -27.86 1.59
C THR A 158 21.00 -26.43 1.45
N GLU A 159 22.03 -26.20 0.63
CA GLU A 159 22.46 -24.82 0.31
C GLU A 159 21.30 -23.95 -0.23
N ASP A 160 20.35 -24.57 -0.93
CA ASP A 160 19.15 -23.92 -1.44
C ASP A 160 18.18 -23.50 -0.31
N ASP A 161 18.04 -24.32 0.74
CA ASP A 161 17.26 -23.98 1.93
C ASP A 161 17.88 -22.80 2.71
N LEU A 162 19.22 -22.75 2.82
CA LEU A 162 19.92 -21.62 3.45
C LEU A 162 19.68 -20.32 2.69
N ARG A 163 19.78 -20.36 1.35
CA ARG A 163 19.49 -19.21 0.49
C ARG A 163 18.05 -18.74 0.65
N LEU A 164 17.11 -19.67 0.67
CA LEU A 164 15.71 -19.34 0.86
C LEU A 164 15.44 -18.69 2.22
N ILE A 165 16.08 -19.20 3.29
CA ILE A 165 16.01 -18.59 4.62
C ILE A 165 16.56 -17.16 4.59
N GLU A 166 17.71 -16.94 3.98
CA GLU A 166 18.34 -15.62 3.88
C GLU A 166 17.43 -14.62 3.14
N GLU A 167 16.84 -15.02 2.03
CA GLU A 167 15.86 -14.22 1.29
C GLU A 167 14.65 -13.84 2.16
N ARG A 168 14.14 -14.78 2.97
CA ARG A 168 13.03 -14.52 3.89
C ARG A 168 13.42 -13.58 5.02
N GLU A 169 14.61 -13.73 5.59
CA GLU A 169 15.08 -12.82 6.63
C GLU A 169 15.27 -11.39 6.11
N SER A 170 15.76 -11.25 4.87
CA SER A 170 15.82 -9.95 4.19
C SER A 170 14.42 -9.34 4.04
N ALA A 171 13.43 -10.13 3.61
CA ALA A 171 12.04 -9.69 3.51
C ALA A 171 11.45 -9.26 4.86
N ILE A 172 11.74 -9.98 5.94
CA ILE A 172 11.30 -9.64 7.31
C ILE A 172 11.89 -8.29 7.72
N ARG A 173 13.19 -8.06 7.52
CA ARG A 173 13.85 -6.78 7.85
C ARG A 173 13.23 -5.62 7.07
N GLN A 174 12.92 -5.83 5.79
CA GLN A 174 12.23 -4.81 4.99
C GLN A 174 10.84 -4.51 5.56
N LEU A 175 10.06 -5.53 5.93
CA LEU A 175 8.74 -5.34 6.55
C LEU A 175 8.82 -4.59 7.88
N GLU A 176 9.81 -4.90 8.71
CA GLU A 176 10.05 -4.18 9.97
C GLU A 176 10.36 -2.70 9.72
N SER A 177 11.23 -2.41 8.75
CA SER A 177 11.53 -1.03 8.33
C SER A 177 10.28 -0.31 7.83
N ASP A 178 9.49 -0.96 6.97
CA ASP A 178 8.27 -0.37 6.42
C ASP A 178 7.24 -0.07 7.52
N ILE A 179 7.13 -0.93 8.54
CA ILE A 179 6.25 -0.72 9.70
C ILE A 179 6.71 0.48 10.53
N LEU A 180 8.03 0.68 10.68
CA LEU A 180 8.57 1.86 11.36
C LEU A 180 8.22 3.14 10.61
N ASP A 181 8.35 3.14 9.28
CA ASP A 181 7.94 4.28 8.45
C ASP A 181 6.45 4.62 8.64
N ILE A 182 5.59 3.60 8.70
CA ILE A 182 4.16 3.79 8.97
C ILE A 182 3.92 4.36 10.37
N ASN A 183 4.69 3.94 11.38
CA ASN A 183 4.58 4.49 12.73
C ASN A 183 4.95 5.98 12.78
N GLU A 184 5.96 6.42 12.01
CA GLU A 184 6.27 7.84 11.90
C GLU A 184 5.11 8.63 11.27
N ILE A 185 4.50 8.09 10.21
CA ILE A 185 3.30 8.70 9.61
C ILE A 185 2.16 8.78 10.63
N PHE A 186 1.96 7.76 11.47
CA PHE A 186 0.94 7.83 12.53
C PHE A 186 1.21 8.92 13.57
N LYS A 187 2.47 9.20 13.90
CA LYS A 187 2.81 10.33 14.79
C LYS A 187 2.42 11.65 14.12
N ASP A 188 2.72 11.81 12.84
CA ASP A 188 2.35 12.99 12.07
C ASP A 188 0.82 13.19 11.97
N LEU A 189 0.08 12.10 11.73
CA LEU A 189 -1.39 12.12 11.74
C LEU A 189 -1.95 12.41 13.13
N GLY A 190 -1.37 11.80 14.17
CA GLY A 190 -1.75 12.02 15.56
C GLY A 190 -1.62 13.48 15.98
N MET A 191 -0.53 14.16 15.60
CA MET A 191 -0.38 15.60 15.82
C MET A 191 -1.49 16.39 15.10
N MET A 192 -1.81 16.04 13.85
CA MET A 192 -2.86 16.72 13.08
C MET A 192 -4.28 16.51 13.61
N ILE A 193 -4.55 15.39 14.29
CA ILE A 193 -5.85 15.06 14.90
C ILE A 193 -5.96 15.68 16.30
N HIS A 194 -4.88 15.65 17.09
CA HIS A 194 -4.87 16.22 18.45
C HIS A 194 -5.08 17.74 18.47
N GLU A 195 -4.66 18.46 17.43
CA GLU A 195 -4.92 19.90 17.26
C GLU A 195 -6.41 20.26 17.05
N GLN A 196 -7.31 19.28 16.87
CA GLN A 196 -8.70 19.50 16.46
C GLN A 196 -9.77 19.17 17.52
N GLY A 197 -9.41 18.49 18.60
CA GLY A 197 -10.23 18.42 19.81
C GLY A 197 -11.38 17.40 19.85
N ASP A 198 -11.44 16.37 19.00
CA ASP A 198 -12.40 15.26 19.16
C ASP A 198 -11.77 13.87 18.95
N VAL A 199 -12.24 12.92 19.76
CA VAL A 199 -11.65 11.60 20.05
C VAL A 199 -11.86 10.62 18.90
N ILE A 200 -10.78 9.92 18.55
CA ILE A 200 -10.77 8.71 17.72
C ILE A 200 -11.55 7.62 18.46
N ASP A 201 -12.81 7.40 18.09
CA ASP A 201 -13.64 6.31 18.65
C ASP A 201 -14.21 5.41 17.55
N SER A 202 -13.43 5.16 16.49
CA SER A 202 -13.89 4.40 15.32
C SER A 202 -12.81 3.56 14.62
N ILE A 203 -11.78 3.13 15.35
CA ILE A 203 -10.77 2.20 14.82
C ILE A 203 -11.22 0.73 14.94
N GLU A 204 -12.10 0.40 15.88
CA GLU A 204 -12.47 -1.00 16.16
C GLU A 204 -13.59 -1.55 15.25
N ALA A 205 -14.30 -0.68 14.50
CA ALA A 205 -15.45 -1.08 13.68
C ALA A 205 -15.16 -1.30 12.18
N ASN A 206 -13.98 -0.96 11.66
CA ASN A 206 -13.79 -0.79 10.21
C ASN A 206 -13.07 -1.95 9.47
N VAL A 207 -12.87 -3.10 10.11
CA VAL A 207 -12.25 -4.27 9.46
C VAL A 207 -13.22 -4.97 8.49
N GLU A 208 -14.53 -4.90 8.73
CA GLU A 208 -15.55 -5.52 7.87
C GLU A 208 -15.91 -4.64 6.64
N THR A 209 -15.63 -3.33 6.68
CA THR A 209 -16.00 -2.40 5.60
C THR A 209 -14.96 -2.32 4.48
N ALA A 210 -13.71 -2.70 4.72
CA ALA A 210 -12.63 -2.59 3.73
C ALA A 210 -12.92 -3.40 2.44
N GLU A 211 -13.58 -4.56 2.55
CA GLU A 211 -13.93 -5.38 1.38
C GLU A 211 -15.02 -4.73 0.52
N VAL A 212 -16.02 -4.09 1.15
CA VAL A 212 -17.08 -3.33 0.47
C VAL A 212 -16.51 -2.06 -0.20
N HIS A 213 -15.55 -1.39 0.45
CA HIS A 213 -14.92 -0.18 -0.09
C HIS A 213 -14.01 -0.45 -1.30
N VAL A 214 -13.39 -1.63 -1.41
CA VAL A 214 -12.57 -2.00 -2.59
C VAL A 214 -13.42 -2.11 -3.86
N GLN A 215 -14.61 -2.71 -3.77
CA GLN A 215 -15.51 -2.83 -4.93
C GLN A 215 -16.01 -1.45 -5.39
N GLN A 216 -16.29 -0.56 -4.44
CA GLN A 216 -16.68 0.82 -4.74
C GLN A 216 -15.51 1.66 -5.27
N ALA A 217 -14.30 1.52 -4.72
CA ALA A 217 -13.09 2.21 -5.19
C ALA A 217 -12.73 1.81 -6.62
N ASN A 218 -12.79 0.51 -6.95
CA ASN A 218 -12.58 0.02 -8.32
C ASN A 218 -13.62 0.57 -9.30
N GLN A 219 -14.89 0.67 -8.89
CA GLN A 219 -15.93 1.29 -9.73
C GLN A 219 -15.69 2.79 -9.93
N GLN A 220 -15.24 3.50 -8.89
CA GLN A 220 -14.93 4.94 -8.99
C GLN A 220 -13.70 5.21 -9.86
N LEU A 221 -12.65 4.39 -9.75
CA LEU A 221 -11.46 4.47 -10.62
C LEU A 221 -11.78 4.16 -12.08
N SER A 222 -12.60 3.13 -12.33
CA SER A 222 -13.08 2.81 -13.68
C SER A 222 -13.86 3.98 -14.27
N ARG A 223 -14.81 4.55 -13.51
CA ARG A 223 -15.56 5.74 -13.95
C ARG A 223 -14.66 6.95 -14.15
N ALA A 224 -13.69 7.20 -13.27
CA ALA A 224 -12.75 8.32 -13.40
C ALA A 224 -11.87 8.18 -14.67
N ALA A 225 -11.38 6.98 -14.95
CA ALA A 225 -10.63 6.68 -16.18
C ALA A 225 -11.51 6.87 -17.44
N GLU A 226 -12.77 6.44 -17.40
CA GLU A 226 -13.74 6.70 -18.47
C GLU A 226 -14.00 8.20 -18.67
N TYR A 227 -14.17 8.96 -17.58
CA TYR A 227 -14.35 10.41 -17.63
C TYR A 227 -13.13 11.11 -18.23
N GLN A 228 -11.92 10.72 -17.83
CA GLN A 228 -10.68 11.28 -18.36
C GLN A 228 -10.55 10.99 -19.86
N ARG A 229 -10.88 9.77 -20.30
CA ARG A 229 -10.88 9.38 -21.71
C ARG A 229 -11.92 10.15 -22.53
N LYS A 230 -13.11 10.39 -21.97
CA LYS A 230 -14.17 11.22 -22.61
C LYS A 230 -13.76 12.69 -22.68
N SER A 231 -13.12 13.24 -21.65
CA SER A 231 -12.66 14.63 -21.62
C SER A 231 -11.61 14.92 -22.70
N ARG A 232 -10.63 14.02 -22.88
CA ARG A 232 -9.62 14.13 -23.95
C ARG A 232 -10.23 14.20 -25.35
N LYS A 233 -11.27 13.40 -25.62
CA LYS A 233 -12.01 13.44 -26.90
C LYS A 233 -12.71 14.78 -27.12
N LYS A 234 -13.34 15.34 -26.07
CA LYS A 234 -14.00 16.65 -26.14
C LYS A 234 -13.01 17.79 -26.39
N ILE A 235 -11.84 17.73 -25.77
CA ILE A 235 -10.76 18.71 -26.00
C ILE A 235 -10.26 18.68 -27.45
N CYS A 236 -10.04 17.48 -28.03
CA CYS A 236 -9.65 17.37 -29.45
C CYS A 236 -10.73 17.94 -30.39
N ILE A 237 -12.01 17.70 -30.12
CA ILE A 237 -13.11 18.25 -30.92
C ILE A 237 -13.14 19.78 -30.84
N LEU A 238 -12.96 20.36 -29.65
CA LEU A 238 -12.89 21.81 -29.47
C LEU A 238 -11.75 22.46 -30.26
N ILE A 239 -10.57 21.84 -30.25
CA ILE A 239 -9.39 22.32 -31.01
C ILE A 239 -9.68 22.28 -32.51
N LEU A 240 -10.33 21.21 -33.01
CA LEU A 240 -10.67 21.07 -34.42
C LEU A 240 -11.67 22.15 -34.88
N ILE A 241 -12.68 22.46 -34.06
CA ILE A 241 -13.64 23.53 -34.35
C ILE A 241 -12.95 24.90 -34.41
N LEU A 242 -12.06 25.20 -33.45
CA LEU A 242 -11.29 26.44 -33.45
C LEU A 242 -10.38 26.57 -34.68
N ALA A 243 -9.73 25.47 -35.08
CA ALA A 243 -8.89 25.46 -36.27
C ALA A 243 -9.69 25.77 -37.55
N ILE A 244 -10.87 25.18 -37.71
CA ILE A 244 -11.77 25.46 -38.84
C ILE A 244 -12.27 26.91 -38.81
N GLY A 245 -12.62 27.43 -37.63
CA GLY A 245 -13.02 28.83 -37.49
C GLY A 245 -11.93 29.80 -37.94
N LEU A 246 -10.68 29.55 -37.53
CA LEU A 246 -9.53 30.36 -37.92
C LEU A 246 -9.23 30.30 -39.42
N THR A 247 -9.35 29.13 -40.05
CA THR A 247 -9.14 29.01 -41.51
C THR A 247 -10.20 29.76 -42.30
N VAL A 248 -11.47 29.65 -41.91
CA VAL A 248 -12.57 30.40 -42.55
C VAL A 248 -12.37 31.91 -42.41
N LEU A 249 -12.03 32.38 -41.21
CA LEU A 249 -11.74 33.80 -40.98
C LEU A 249 -10.56 34.29 -41.84
N GLY A 250 -9.48 33.49 -41.93
CA GLY A 250 -8.34 33.80 -42.79
C GLY A 250 -8.71 33.90 -44.27
N LEU A 251 -9.57 33.01 -44.77
CA LEU A 251 -10.04 33.04 -46.16
C LEU A 251 -10.90 34.25 -46.46
N ILE A 252 -11.78 34.66 -45.53
CA ILE A 252 -12.62 35.86 -45.67
C ILE A 252 -11.74 37.11 -45.77
N ILE A 253 -10.75 37.24 -44.87
CA ILE A 253 -9.84 38.38 -44.86
C ILE A 253 -8.99 38.42 -46.14
N TRP A 254 -8.49 37.27 -46.60
CA TRP A 254 -7.74 37.17 -47.85
C TRP A 254 -8.59 37.57 -49.06
N ALA A 255 -9.84 37.08 -49.13
CA ALA A 255 -10.77 37.42 -50.19
C ALA A 255 -11.12 38.91 -50.19
N SER A 256 -11.30 39.53 -49.01
CA SER A 256 -11.60 40.96 -48.89
C SER A 256 -10.41 41.83 -49.29
N LEU A 257 -9.17 41.42 -48.98
CA LEU A 257 -7.95 42.13 -49.40
C LEU A 257 -7.68 42.02 -50.90
N LYS A 258 -8.13 40.93 -51.54
CA LYS A 258 -7.98 40.73 -52.99
C LYS A 258 -9.06 41.47 -53.82
N SER A 259 -10.19 41.80 -53.19
CA SER A 259 -11.35 42.42 -53.87
C SER A 259 -11.45 43.94 -53.67
N GLY A 260 -10.58 44.53 -52.84
CA GLY A 260 -10.36 45.98 -52.76
C GLY A 260 -9.12 46.40 -53.51
#